data_AF-A0A7R9I1P3-F1
#
_entry.id   AF-A0A7R9I1P3-F1
#
_cell.length_a   1.000
_cell.length_b   1.000
_cell.length_c   1.000
_cell.angle_alpha   90.00
_cell.angle_beta   90.00
_cell.angle_gamma   90.00
#
_symmetry.space_group_name_H-M   'P 1'
#
loop_
_entity.id
_entity.type
_entity.pdbx_description
1 polymer ?
#
loop_
_entity_poly.entity_id
_entity_poly.type
_entity_poly.pdbx_seq_one_letter_code
_entity_poly.pdbx_strand_id
1 'polypeptide(L)'
;MYVLGKNCKALNTTILNPHVHLLGDDAACIAYVRLTQYMDKQGQARTQQSEETRVWHKRDNKWQNVHFHRSGASSSPFTFPGHK
;
A
#
# COMPACT_ATOMS: atom_id res chain seq x y z
N MET A 1 11.95 -1.47 -13.44
CA MET A 1 12.18 -2.93 -13.46
C MET A 1 12.93 -3.33 -12.20
N TYR A 2 12.30 -4.09 -11.30
CA TYR A 2 13.02 -4.79 -10.23
C TYR A 2 13.04 -6.27 -10.60
N VAL A 3 14.25 -6.83 -10.64
CA VAL A 3 14.56 -8.17 -11.13
C VAL A 3 14.11 -9.22 -10.10
N LEU A 4 13.39 -10.24 -10.58
CA LEU A 4 12.98 -11.42 -9.80
C LEU A 4 14.21 -12.24 -9.36
N GLY A 5 14.45 -12.31 -8.06
CA GLY A 5 15.41 -13.21 -7.43
C GLY A 5 14.70 -14.24 -6.53
N LYS A 6 14.63 -15.48 -7.03
CA LYS A 6 14.63 -16.80 -6.34
C LYS A 6 14.07 -16.83 -4.90
N ASN A 7 12.91 -17.50 -4.74
CA ASN A 7 12.16 -17.74 -3.49
C ASN A 7 11.43 -16.53 -2.87
N CYS A 8 10.95 -15.59 -3.68
CA CYS A 8 10.04 -14.56 -3.20
C CYS A 8 8.70 -15.23 -2.83
N LYS A 9 8.40 -15.38 -1.53
CA LYS A 9 7.04 -15.62 -1.04
C LYS A 9 6.14 -14.63 -1.77
N ALA A 10 5.29 -15.13 -2.68
CA ALA A 10 4.67 -14.28 -3.70
C ALA A 10 3.80 -13.20 -3.05
N LEU A 11 4.34 -11.98 -2.92
CA LEU A 11 3.62 -10.83 -2.39
C LEU A 11 3.16 -9.99 -3.58
N ASN A 12 1.87 -10.03 -3.84
CA ASN A 12 1.21 -9.20 -4.84
C ASN A 12 0.49 -8.04 -4.15
N THR A 13 0.59 -6.84 -4.70
CA THR A 13 -0.17 -5.67 -4.22
C THR A 13 -0.97 -5.10 -5.38
N THR A 14 -2.29 -5.02 -5.22
CA THR A 14 -3.22 -4.45 -6.20
C THR A 14 -3.85 -3.19 -5.63
N ILE A 15 -3.87 -2.11 -6.42
CA ILE A 15 -4.60 -0.88 -6.11
C ILE A 15 -5.95 -0.97 -6.80
N LEU A 16 -7.03 -0.89 -6.02
CA LEU A 16 -8.40 -0.91 -6.49
C LEU A 16 -9.03 0.47 -6.34
N ASN A 17 -9.85 0.83 -7.33
CA ASN A 17 -10.67 2.04 -7.36
C ASN A 17 -9.90 3.30 -6.92
N PRO A 18 -8.78 3.66 -7.59
CA PRO A 18 -8.05 4.87 -7.23
C PRO A 18 -8.88 6.12 -7.56
N HIS A 19 -9.08 6.96 -6.55
CA HIS A 19 -9.71 8.28 -6.69
C HIS A 19 -8.67 9.36 -6.40
N VAL A 20 -8.46 10.26 -7.36
CA VAL A 20 -7.51 11.37 -7.26
C VAL A 20 -8.27 12.69 -7.25
N HIS A 21 -7.95 13.53 -6.27
CA HIS A 21 -8.40 14.92 -6.18
C HIS A 21 -7.18 15.83 -6.35
N LEU A 22 -7.20 16.68 -7.38
CA LEU A 22 -6.22 17.77 -7.52
C LEU A 22 -6.61 18.92 -6.59
N LEU A 23 -5.62 19.50 -5.91
CA LEU A 23 -5.77 20.55 -4.91
C LEU A 23 -4.93 21.77 -5.33
N GLY A 24 -5.31 22.39 -6.44
CA GLY A 24 -4.48 23.39 -7.12
C GLY A 24 -3.37 22.74 -7.96
N ASP A 25 -2.31 23.51 -8.25
CA ASP A 25 -1.27 23.10 -9.21
C ASP A 25 -0.20 22.18 -8.60
N ASP A 26 0.04 22.34 -7.29
CA ASP A 26 1.16 21.71 -6.60
C ASP A 26 0.74 20.71 -5.52
N ALA A 27 -0.55 20.41 -5.36
CA ALA A 27 -1.02 19.43 -4.40
C ALA A 27 -2.05 18.46 -4.98
N ALA A 28 -2.03 17.23 -4.50
CA ALA A 28 -3.00 16.20 -4.86
C ALA A 28 -3.25 15.26 -3.68
N CYS A 29 -4.48 14.78 -3.57
CA CYS A 29 -4.85 13.72 -2.65
C CYS A 29 -5.29 12.50 -3.46
N ILE A 30 -4.79 11.32 -3.14
CA ILE A 30 -5.26 10.06 -3.72
C ILE A 30 -5.76 9.14 -2.60
N ALA A 31 -6.93 8.54 -2.80
CA ALA A 31 -7.48 7.50 -1.95
C ALA A 31 -7.76 6.24 -2.78
N TYR A 32 -7.47 5.07 -2.21
CA TYR A 32 -7.70 3.78 -2.87
C TYR A 32 -7.85 2.64 -1.86
N VAL A 33 -8.36 1.50 -2.33
CA VAL A 33 -8.31 0.24 -1.60
C VAL A 33 -7.07 -0.52 -2.04
N ARG A 34 -6.22 -0.93 -1.09
CA ARG A 34 -5.03 -1.75 -1.33
C ARG A 34 -5.32 -3.19 -0.95
N LEU A 35 -5.24 -4.10 -1.92
CA LEU A 35 -5.22 -5.54 -1.67
C LEU A 35 -3.78 -6.05 -1.66
N THR A 36 -3.40 -6.75 -0.61
CA THR A 36 -2.12 -7.47 -0.51
C THR A 36 -2.39 -8.96 -0.46
N GLN A 37 -1.88 -9.70 -1.43
CA GLN A 37 -2.02 -11.14 -1.52
C GLN A 37 -0.66 -11.78 -1.28
N TYR A 38 -0.59 -12.79 -0.41
CA TYR A 38 0.65 -13.45 -0.07
C TYR A 38 0.45 -14.90 0.38
N MET A 39 1.51 -15.70 0.31
CA MET A 39 1.55 -17.02 0.93
C MET A 39 2.03 -16.88 2.39
N ASP A 40 1.26 -17.40 3.34
CA ASP A 40 1.65 -17.40 4.75
C ASP A 40 2.70 -18.48 5.07
N LYS A 41 3.07 -18.61 6.34
CA LYS A 41 4.10 -19.58 6.78
C LYS A 41 3.68 -21.04 6.63
N GLN A 42 2.38 -21.31 6.54
CA GLN A 42 1.82 -22.65 6.33
C GLN A 42 1.66 -22.96 4.83
N GLY A 43 2.04 -22.03 3.95
CA GLY A 43 1.85 -22.18 2.51
C GLY A 43 0.40 -21.97 2.08
N GLN A 44 -0.42 -21.30 2.89
CA GLN A 44 -1.79 -20.94 2.52
C GLN A 44 -1.82 -19.55 1.88
N ALA A 45 -2.59 -19.38 0.80
CA ALA A 45 -2.83 -18.09 0.19
C ALA A 45 -3.71 -17.22 1.11
N ARG A 46 -3.27 -16.00 1.37
CA ARG A 46 -3.96 -14.98 2.17
C ARG A 46 -4.15 -13.71 1.35
N THR A 47 -5.24 -13.01 1.61
CA THR A 47 -5.52 -11.67 1.08
C THR A 47 -5.82 -10.74 2.24
N GLN A 48 -5.17 -9.58 2.26
CA GLN A 48 -5.42 -8.49 3.20
C GLN A 48 -5.89 -7.25 2.44
N GLN A 49 -6.89 -6.57 2.99
CA GLN A 49 -7.40 -5.29 2.49
C GLN A 49 -7.07 -4.17 3.48
N SER A 50 -6.63 -3.04 2.94
CA SER A 50 -6.50 -1.78 3.68
C SER A 50 -6.93 -0.62 2.80
N GLU A 51 -7.64 0.36 3.35
CA GLU A 51 -7.92 1.62 2.68
C GLU A 51 -6.74 2.57 2.92
N GLU A 52 -6.25 3.22 1.87
CA GLU A 52 -5.14 4.17 1.96
C GLU A 52 -5.52 5.52 1.38
N THR A 53 -5.16 6.57 2.12
CA THR A 53 -5.17 7.94 1.62
C THR A 53 -3.76 8.47 1.65
N ARG A 54 -3.31 9.10 0.56
CA ARG A 54 -1.99 9.72 0.43
C ARG A 54 -2.15 11.16 -0.06
N VAL A 55 -1.52 12.09 0.65
CA VAL A 55 -1.39 13.48 0.23
C VAL A 55 -0.02 13.68 -0.39
N TRP A 56 -0.01 14.29 -1.56
CA TRP A 56 1.17 14.61 -2.35
C TRP A 56 1.29 16.12 -2.51
N HIS A 57 2.52 16.61 -2.40
CA HIS A 57 2.87 18.01 -2.67
C HIS A 57 4.05 18.02 -3.64
N LYS A 58 3.93 18.79 -4.71
CA LYS A 58 4.97 19.04 -5.70
C LYS A 58 5.90 20.15 -5.20
N ARG A 59 7.17 19.82 -4.98
CA ARG A 59 8.24 20.77 -4.62
C ARG A 59 9.38 20.63 -5.61
N ASP A 60 9.87 21.74 -6.15
CA ASP A 60 10.91 21.74 -7.20
C ASP A 60 10.56 20.82 -8.37
N ASN A 61 9.29 20.89 -8.80
CA ASN A 61 8.71 20.05 -9.86
C ASN A 61 8.70 18.52 -9.57
N LYS A 62 8.88 18.09 -8.31
CA LYS A 62 8.85 16.69 -7.89
C LYS A 62 7.73 16.42 -6.90
N TRP A 63 6.91 15.41 -7.18
CA TRP A 63 5.87 14.96 -6.25
C TRP A 63 6.47 14.23 -5.05
N GLN A 64 6.14 14.70 -3.85
CA GLN A 64 6.55 14.10 -2.58
C GLN A 64 5.30 13.70 -1.81
N ASN A 65 5.28 12.47 -1.27
CA ASN A 65 4.23 12.07 -0.35
C ASN A 65 4.49 12.76 0.99
N VAL A 66 3.66 13.73 1.34
CA VAL A 66 3.81 14.55 2.55
C VAL A 66 2.99 14.01 3.72
N HIS A 67 1.97 13.19 3.42
CA HIS A 67 1.16 12.53 4.43
C HIS A 67 0.57 11.23 3.87
N PHE A 68 0.38 10.24 4.74
CA PHE A 68 -0.43 9.08 4.43
C PHE A 68 -1.24 8.65 5.65
N HIS A 69 -2.39 8.07 5.38
CA HIS A 69 -3.23 7.41 6.35
C HIS A 69 -3.62 6.03 5.81
N ARG A 70 -3.66 5.03 6.69
CA ARG A 70 -4.07 3.67 6.34
C ARG A 70 -5.01 3.13 7.41
N SER A 71 -6.16 2.64 6.99
CA SER A 71 -7.11 1.89 7.83
C SER A 71 -7.25 0.45 7.34
N GLY A 72 -7.89 -0.41 8.16
CA GLY A 72 -8.12 -1.81 7.82
C GLY A 72 -7.05 -2.76 8.37
N ALA A 73 -6.68 -3.79 7.60
CA ALA A 73 -5.72 -4.79 8.05
C ALA A 73 -4.38 -4.16 8.47
N SER A 74 -3.79 -4.69 9.55
CA SER A 74 -2.53 -4.16 10.11
C SER A 74 -1.48 -4.01 9.02
N SER A 75 -0.71 -2.92 9.08
CA SER A 75 0.20 -2.46 8.03
C SER A 75 1.32 -3.44 7.65
N SER A 76 1.43 -4.57 8.35
CA SER A 76 2.37 -5.63 8.03
C SER A 76 1.66 -7.00 7.92
N PRO A 77 1.96 -7.79 6.88
CA PRO A 77 1.57 -9.19 6.83
C PRO A 77 2.33 -10.07 7.85
N PHE A 78 3.19 -9.46 8.68
CA PHE A 78 4.04 -10.12 9.67
C PHE A 78 3.75 -9.74 11.13
N THR A 79 2.74 -8.91 11.41
CA THR A 79 2.34 -8.67 12.80
C THR A 79 1.57 -9.89 13.29
N PHE A 80 2.20 -10.61 14.20
CA PHE A 80 1.67 -11.80 14.85
C PHE A 80 0.48 -11.43 15.76
N PRO A 81 -0.61 -12.22 15.79
CA PRO A 81 -1.49 -12.23 16.93
C PRO A 81 -0.79 -13.03 18.03
N GLY A 82 -0.14 -12.34 18.97
CA GLY A 82 0.44 -12.99 20.15
C GLY A 82 1.81 -12.45 20.53
N HIS A 83 1.84 -11.31 21.21
CA HIS A 83 2.81 -11.07 22.27
C HIS A 83 2.06 -10.47 23.46
N LYS A 84 1.67 -11.38 24.36
CA LYS A 84 1.14 -11.22 25.73
C LYS A 84 0.04 -10.20 25.96
#